data_AF-A0A1F7YKX5-F1
#
_entry.id   AF-A0A1F7YKX5-F1
#
_cell.length_a   1.000
_cell.length_b   1.000
_cell.length_c   1.000
_cell.angle_alpha   90.00
_cell.angle_beta   90.00
_cell.angle_gamma   90.00
#
_symmetry.space_group_name_H-M   'P 1'
#
loop_
_entity.id
_entity.type
_entity.pdbx_description
1 polymer ?
#
loop_
_entity_poly.entity_id
_entity_poly.type
_entity_poly.pdbx_seq_one_letter_code
_entity_poly.pdbx_strand_id
1 'polypeptide(L)'
;MPTKIIDFFSHVDALLSSKISDYLKPYYDKTPPGFFSGNINLFIKIIIYTILLVIPIALLKLFLPFSKISAIILTILITIIGILAFATLLGFIQLLYSFTF
;
A
#
# COMPACT_ATOMS: atom_id res chain seq x y z
N MET A 1 -20.80 0.81 -18.51
CA MET A 1 -19.45 1.42 -18.53
C MET A 1 -18.61 1.24 -17.25
N PRO A 2 -19.15 1.16 -16.01
CA PRO A 2 -18.28 0.99 -14.82
C PRO A 2 -17.61 -0.39 -14.71
N THR A 3 -18.17 -1.42 -15.36
CA THR A 3 -17.63 -2.80 -15.34
C THR A 3 -16.20 -2.89 -15.88
N LYS A 4 -15.87 -2.25 -17.00
CA LYS A 4 -14.52 -2.30 -17.58
C LYS A 4 -13.43 -1.75 -16.66
N ILE A 5 -13.76 -0.75 -15.84
CA ILE A 5 -12.81 -0.14 -14.89
C ILE A 5 -12.60 -1.09 -13.71
N ILE A 6 -13.69 -1.65 -13.18
CA ILE A 6 -13.64 -2.65 -12.09
C ILE A 6 -12.87 -3.89 -12.54
N ASP A 7 -13.12 -4.37 -13.77
CA ASP A 7 -12.43 -5.52 -14.38
C ASP A 7 -10.94 -5.26 -14.58
N PHE A 8 -10.57 -4.03 -14.94
CA PHE A 8 -9.16 -3.65 -15.04
C PHE A 8 -8.47 -3.69 -13.67
N PHE A 9 -9.08 -3.08 -12.64
CA PHE A 9 -8.50 -3.08 -11.29
C PHE A 9 -8.44 -4.48 -10.69
N SER A 10 -9.43 -5.33 -10.92
CA SER A 10 -9.40 -6.72 -10.46
C SER A 10 -8.30 -7.52 -11.16
N HIS A 11 -8.06 -7.28 -12.45
CA HIS A 11 -6.96 -7.91 -13.18
C HIS A 11 -5.58 -7.46 -12.67
N VAL A 12 -5.41 -6.16 -12.42
CA VAL A 12 -4.18 -5.61 -11.83
C VAL A 12 -3.94 -6.18 -10.43
N ASP A 13 -4.98 -6.25 -9.58
CA ASP A 13 -4.85 -6.80 -8.23
C ASP A 13 -4.48 -8.30 -8.26
N ALA A 14 -5.06 -9.07 -9.18
CA ALA A 14 -4.72 -10.48 -9.36
C ALA A 14 -3.26 -10.67 -9.80
N LEU A 15 -2.79 -9.87 -10.76
CA LEU A 15 -1.38 -9.88 -11.21
C LEU A 15 -0.42 -9.51 -10.08
N LEU A 16 -0.75 -8.46 -9.33
CA LEU A 16 0.07 -8.00 -8.20
C LEU A 16 0.14 -9.09 -7.11
N SER A 17 -1.01 -9.70 -6.79
CA SER A 17 -1.10 -10.83 -5.85
C SER A 17 -0.21 -11.99 -6.27
N SER A 18 -0.24 -12.36 -7.56
CA SER A 18 0.58 -13.44 -8.09
C SER A 18 2.06 -13.12 -7.96
N LYS A 19 2.49 -11.92 -8.35
CA LYS A 19 3.89 -11.50 -8.27
C LYS A 19 4.41 -11.44 -6.84
N ILE A 20 3.60 -10.94 -5.91
CA ILE A 20 3.94 -10.92 -4.49
C ILE A 20 4.06 -12.36 -3.95
N SER A 21 3.10 -13.22 -4.29
CA SER A 21 3.12 -14.63 -3.88
C SER A 21 4.36 -15.37 -4.41
N ASP A 22 4.70 -15.19 -5.69
CA ASP A 22 5.88 -15.80 -6.31
C ASP A 22 7.18 -15.32 -5.66
N TYR A 23 7.28 -14.03 -5.33
CA TYR A 23 8.43 -13.46 -4.64
C TYR A 23 8.55 -13.98 -3.20
N LEU A 24 7.42 -14.17 -2.51
CA LEU A 24 7.38 -14.64 -1.12
C LEU A 24 7.45 -16.17 -0.99
N LYS A 25 7.25 -16.91 -2.09
CA LYS A 25 7.29 -18.38 -2.15
C LYS A 25 8.50 -19.02 -1.44
N PRO A 26 9.75 -18.55 -1.62
CA PRO A 26 10.91 -19.15 -0.95
C PRO A 26 10.98 -18.85 0.55
N TYR A 27 10.17 -17.90 1.05
CA TYR A 27 10.12 -17.50 2.44
C TYR A 27 9.00 -18.22 3.20
N TYR A 28 7.92 -18.64 2.52
CA TYR A 28 6.83 -19.39 3.14
C TYR A 28 7.26 -20.75 3.68
N ASP A 29 8.16 -21.45 2.99
CA ASP A 29 8.65 -22.77 3.41
C ASP A 29 9.56 -22.71 4.66
N LYS A 30 9.97 -21.51 5.09
CA LYS A 30 10.97 -21.30 6.15
C LYS A 30 10.43 -20.71 7.46
N THR A 31 9.14 -20.42 7.57
CA THR A 31 8.55 -19.73 8.75
C THR A 31 7.12 -20.20 9.10
N PRO A 32 6.81 -20.57 10.36
CA PRO A 32 5.45 -20.39 10.90
C PRO A 32 5.32 -18.99 11.57
N PRO A 33 4.13 -18.36 11.65
CA PRO A 33 2.77 -18.92 11.64
C PRO A 33 1.86 -18.43 10.50
N GLY A 34 0.71 -19.10 10.33
CA GLY A 34 -0.29 -18.84 9.28
C GLY A 34 -0.86 -17.42 9.21
N PHE A 35 -0.70 -16.61 10.27
CA PHE A 35 -1.16 -15.22 10.26
C PHE A 35 -0.23 -14.28 9.49
N PHE A 36 1.09 -14.45 9.61
CA PHE A 36 2.06 -13.60 8.90
C PHE A 36 2.05 -13.93 7.41
N SER A 37 2.04 -15.23 7.06
CA SER A 37 1.95 -15.67 5.68
C SER A 37 0.60 -15.32 5.02
N GLY A 38 -0.50 -15.32 5.78
CA GLY A 38 -1.82 -14.92 5.29
C GLY A 38 -1.95 -13.42 5.01
N ASN A 39 -1.28 -12.56 5.80
CA ASN A 39 -1.49 -11.11 5.72
C ASN A 39 -0.36 -10.33 5.03
N ILE A 40 0.82 -10.92 4.85
CA ILE A 40 1.97 -10.23 4.23
C ILE A 40 1.65 -9.68 2.83
N ASN A 41 0.87 -10.42 2.04
CA ASN A 41 0.43 -9.97 0.72
C ASN A 41 -0.44 -8.71 0.84
N LEU A 42 -1.33 -8.67 1.83
CA LEU A 42 -2.20 -7.53 2.12
C LEU A 42 -1.37 -6.30 2.54
N PHE A 43 -0.37 -6.49 3.41
CA PHE A 43 0.53 -5.41 3.82
C PHE A 43 1.32 -4.82 2.64
N ILE A 44 1.90 -5.68 1.79
CA ILE A 44 2.65 -5.22 0.61
C ILE A 44 1.73 -4.47 -0.36
N LYS A 45 0.51 -4.98 -0.58
CA LYS A 45 -0.52 -4.28 -1.36
C LYS A 45 -0.84 -2.90 -0.82
N ILE A 46 -1.07 -2.76 0.49
CA ILE A 46 -1.36 -1.45 1.11
C ILE A 46 -0.20 -0.48 0.86
N ILE A 47 1.04 -0.92 1.02
CA ILE A 47 2.21 -0.07 0.78
C ILE A 47 2.26 0.39 -0.68
N ILE A 48 2.11 -0.54 -1.63
CA ILE A 48 2.14 -0.24 -3.08
C ILE A 48 1.00 0.72 -3.45
N TYR A 49 -0.23 0.45 -3.01
CA TYR A 49 -1.38 1.30 -3.31
C TYR A 49 -1.26 2.68 -2.67
N THR A 50 -0.69 2.78 -1.47
CA THR A 50 -0.42 4.07 -0.83
C THR A 50 0.60 4.86 -1.66
N ILE A 51 1.71 4.24 -2.08
CA ILE A 51 2.73 4.90 -2.90
C ILE A 51 2.11 5.39 -4.23
N LEU A 52 1.34 4.53 -4.90
CA LEU A 52 0.64 4.87 -6.15
C LEU A 52 -0.39 5.98 -5.98
N LEU A 53 -0.94 6.20 -4.79
CA LEU A 53 -1.89 7.28 -4.51
C LEU A 53 -1.17 8.57 -4.10
N VAL A 54 -0.12 8.48 -3.28
CA VAL A 54 0.64 9.65 -2.79
C VAL A 54 1.46 10.30 -3.89
N ILE A 55 2.11 9.52 -4.77
CA ILE A 55 2.98 10.05 -5.83
C ILE A 55 2.20 10.99 -6.77
N PRO A 56 1.06 10.62 -7.36
CA PRO A 56 0.31 11.50 -8.25
C PRO A 56 -0.16 12.78 -7.53
N ILE A 57 -0.58 12.67 -6.27
CA ILE A 57 -1.04 13.84 -5.49
C ILE A 57 0.13 14.78 -5.17
N ALA A 58 1.29 14.23 -4.82
CA ALA A 58 2.51 15.00 -4.60
C ALA A 58 3.00 15.69 -5.89
N LEU A 59 2.92 14.99 -7.04
CA LEU A 59 3.23 15.57 -8.35
C LEU A 59 2.23 16.67 -8.73
N LEU A 60 0.92 16.47 -8.49
CA LEU A 60 -0.08 17.51 -8.71
C LEU A 60 0.28 18.79 -7.95
N LYS A 61 0.69 18.68 -6.67
CA LYS A 61 1.16 19.81 -5.84
C LYS A 61 2.35 20.55 -6.47
N LEU A 62 3.25 19.84 -7.15
CA LEU A 62 4.43 20.40 -7.80
C LEU A 62 4.11 21.14 -9.10
N PHE A 63 3.15 20.64 -9.89
CA PHE A 63 2.87 21.17 -11.23
C PHE A 63 1.69 22.13 -11.32
N LEU A 64 0.76 22.13 -10.36
CA LEU A 64 -0.43 22.98 -10.41
C LEU A 64 -0.34 24.15 -9.42
N PRO A 65 -0.59 25.39 -9.87
CA PRO A 65 -0.68 26.55 -8.98
C PRO A 65 -1.98 26.48 -8.18
N PHE A 66 -1.93 25.84 -7.02
CA PHE A 66 -3.06 25.76 -6.11
C PHE A 66 -3.27 27.09 -5.36
N SER A 67 -4.53 27.45 -5.14
CA SER A 67 -4.88 28.51 -4.18
C SER A 67 -4.34 28.13 -2.79
N LYS A 68 -4.03 29.11 -1.94
CA LYS A 68 -3.48 28.87 -0.59
C LYS A 68 -4.32 27.87 0.21
N ILE A 69 -5.65 27.95 0.10
CA ILE A 69 -6.59 27.05 0.79
C ILE A 69 -6.51 25.63 0.22
N SER A 70 -6.54 25.48 -1.12
CA SER A 70 -6.43 24.16 -1.78
C SER A 70 -5.09 23.49 -1.47
N ALA A 71 -3.99 24.25 -1.42
CA ALA A 71 -2.67 23.74 -1.08
C ALA A 71 -2.62 23.23 0.37
N ILE A 72 -3.27 23.91 1.31
CA ILE A 72 -3.39 23.48 2.72
C ILE A 72 -4.17 22.17 2.80
N ILE A 73 -5.35 22.10 2.16
CA ILE A 73 -6.18 20.89 2.15
C ILE A 73 -5.41 19.70 1.58
N LEU A 74 -4.75 19.89 0.44
CA LEU A 74 -3.96 18.84 -0.22
C LEU A 74 -2.79 18.38 0.66
N THR A 75 -2.14 19.30 1.37
CA THR A 75 -1.04 18.99 2.29
C THR A 75 -1.55 18.19 3.49
N ILE A 76 -2.66 18.58 4.10
CA ILE A 76 -3.29 17.82 5.19
C ILE A 76 -3.63 16.41 4.72
N LEU A 77 -4.20 16.26 3.52
CA LEU A 77 -4.59 14.98 2.97
C LEU A 77 -3.37 14.05 2.75
N ILE A 78 -2.29 14.57 2.16
CA ILE A 78 -1.03 13.83 2.01
C ILE A 78 -0.47 13.41 3.37
N THR A 79 -0.48 14.32 4.36
CA THR A 79 0.02 14.02 5.71
C THR A 79 -0.79 12.91 6.38
N ILE A 80 -2.12 12.95 6.29
CA ILE A 80 -2.98 11.90 6.84
C ILE A 80 -2.68 10.55 6.18
N ILE A 81 -2.59 10.51 4.84
CA ILE A 81 -2.27 9.28 4.12
C ILE A 81 -0.88 8.76 4.52
N GLY A 82 0.11 9.65 4.66
CA GLY A 82 1.45 9.30 5.11
C GLY A 82 1.47 8.71 6.52
N ILE A 83 0.72 9.30 7.46
CA ILE A 83 0.58 8.78 8.83
C ILE A 83 -0.08 7.40 8.83
N LEU A 84 -1.16 7.21 8.07
CA LEU A 84 -1.84 5.91 7.96
C LEU A 84 -0.92 4.82 7.38
N ALA A 85 -0.14 5.17 6.36
CA ALA A 85 0.83 4.27 5.76
C ALA A 85 1.95 3.91 6.74
N PHE A 86 2.46 4.91 7.47
CA PHE A 86 3.49 4.71 8.48
C PHE A 86 2.98 3.86 9.66
N ALA A 87 1.76 4.09 10.12
CA ALA A 87 1.12 3.26 11.14
C ALA A 87 0.95 1.80 10.66
N THR A 88 0.58 1.61 9.39
CA THR A 88 0.48 0.27 8.78
C THR A 88 1.85 -0.42 8.72
N LEU A 89 2.91 0.33 8.35
CA LEU A 89 4.28 -0.16 8.35
C LEU A 89 4.77 -0.53 9.76
N LEU A 90 4.47 0.30 10.77
CA LEU A 90 4.79 0.01 12.16
C LEU A 90 4.06 -1.24 12.65
N GLY A 91 2.78 -1.39 12.33
CA GLY A 91 2.01 -2.60 12.63
C GLY A 91 2.63 -3.84 11.98
N PHE A 92 3.10 -3.72 10.73
CA PHE A 92 3.82 -4.79 10.05
C PHE A 92 5.14 -5.15 10.75
N ILE A 93 5.96 -4.16 11.12
CA ILE A 93 7.23 -4.37 11.84
C ILE A 93 6.95 -5.00 13.20
N GLN A 94 5.96 -4.51 13.94
CA GLN A 94 5.57 -5.05 15.25
C GLN A 94 5.15 -6.53 15.14
N LEU A 95 4.35 -6.88 14.12
CA LEU A 95 4.02 -8.28 13.85
C LEU A 95 5.27 -9.11 13.55
N LEU A 96 6.18 -8.59 12.73
CA LEU A 96 7.43 -9.27 12.36
C LEU A 96 8.28 -9.57 13.60
N TYR A 97 8.43 -8.61 14.52
CA TYR A 97 9.15 -8.81 15.78
C TYR A 97 8.43 -9.75 16.76
N SER A 98 7.10 -9.70 16.82
CA SER A 98 6.31 -10.59 17.70
C SER A 98 6.36 -12.07 17.32
N PHE A 99 6.75 -12.41 16.10
CA PHE A 99 6.89 -13.80 15.63
C PHE A 99 8.35 -14.24 15.47
N THR A 100 9.32 -13.34 15.69
CA THR A 100 10.76 -13.63 15.62
C THR A 100 11.36 -13.97 17.01
N PHE A 101 10.60 -13.75 18.10
CA PHE A 101 10.96 -14.10 19.48
C PHE A 101 9.99 -15.10 20.10
#